data_AF-A0A6C0EWJ4-F1
#
_entry.id   AF-A0A6C0EWJ4-F1
#
_cell.length_a   1.000
_cell.length_b   1.000
_cell.length_c   1.000
_cell.angle_alpha   90.00
_cell.angle_beta   90.00
_cell.angle_gamma   90.00
#
_symmetry.space_group_name_H-M   'P 1'
#
loop_
_entity.id
_entity.type
_entity.pdbx_description
1 polymer ?
#
loop_
_entity_poly.entity_id
_entity_poly.type
_entity_poly.pdbx_seq_one_letter_code
_entity_poly.pdbx_strand_id
1 'polypeptide(L)'
;MSRPHISLDDALHEYYKLKDRYDETYDTKKGSVLSDDTLSIPQKRSKIAKLKQTRKCIVCKATGGTIFTDENRTLKAVCGSAATPCGLNIEIAKGKIDNIGELIQSTYKKIEEIKENIIKYKLDLLFRYITDEQLAQKFGEAKKELDGYLEKYDKLYNKHIDVTINPQKIEEIKRFNAELYTYIGQIKQLMNEFHETGDTEKIRVMIELYLAHIIPITQKIRDTTYVYNNVEYDENTKIYSLIQKKYSVKSMEVDIEHPQVISFTK
;
A
#
# COMPACT_ATOMS: atom_id res chain seq x y z
N MET A 1 -8.89 35.47 -2.44
CA MET A 1 -7.85 35.23 -1.40
C MET A 1 -7.59 33.73 -1.37
N SER A 2 -6.47 33.28 -1.96
CA SER A 2 -6.10 31.86 -1.96
C SER A 2 -5.89 31.36 -0.55
N ARG A 3 -6.64 30.35 -0.13
CA ARG A 3 -6.38 29.61 1.12
C ARG A 3 -4.97 29.02 1.01
N PRO A 4 -4.10 29.15 2.03
CA PRO A 4 -2.79 28.52 1.99
C PRO A 4 -3.00 27.01 1.90
N HIS A 5 -2.54 26.41 0.79
CA HIS A 5 -2.63 24.98 0.57
C HIS A 5 -1.57 24.33 1.44
N ILE A 6 -1.97 23.83 2.62
CA ILE A 6 -1.09 23.00 3.45
C ILE A 6 -0.81 21.68 2.73
N SER A 7 0.41 21.14 2.87
CA SER A 7 0.74 19.82 2.35
C SER A 7 0.06 18.73 3.20
N LEU A 8 -0.11 17.53 2.62
CA LEU A 8 -0.69 16.39 3.35
C LEU A 8 0.17 16.02 4.57
N ASP A 9 1.50 15.94 4.38
CA ASP A 9 2.45 15.59 5.44
C ASP A 9 2.41 16.61 6.58
N ASP A 10 2.39 17.91 6.26
CA ASP A 10 2.28 18.97 7.27
C ASP A 10 0.95 18.91 8.01
N ALA A 11 -0.15 18.64 7.30
CA ALA A 11 -1.47 18.52 7.89
C ALA A 11 -1.56 17.32 8.84
N LEU A 12 -1.01 16.16 8.45
CA LEU A 12 -0.92 14.97 9.29
C LEU A 12 -0.06 15.22 10.52
N HIS A 13 1.12 15.82 10.33
CA HIS A 13 2.03 16.14 11.42
C HIS A 13 1.36 17.08 12.43
N GLU A 14 0.72 18.15 11.97
CA GLU A 14 0.02 19.08 12.87
C GLU A 14 -1.20 18.45 13.54
N TYR A 15 -1.94 17.56 12.85
CA TYR A 15 -3.05 16.82 13.46
C TYR A 15 -2.55 15.97 14.64
N TYR A 16 -1.54 15.12 14.43
CA TYR A 16 -1.02 14.24 15.48
C TYR A 16 -0.36 15.05 16.61
N LYS A 17 0.39 16.10 16.28
CA LYS A 17 0.96 17.02 17.28
C LYS A 17 -0.10 17.75 18.12
N LEU A 18 -1.25 18.09 17.55
CA LEU A 18 -2.37 18.66 18.31
C LEU A 18 -3.01 17.61 19.20
N LYS A 19 -3.22 16.40 18.68
CA LYS A 19 -3.80 15.29 19.44
C LYS A 19 -2.90 14.88 20.61
N ASP A 20 -1.61 14.72 20.38
CA ASP A 20 -0.64 14.31 21.40
C ASP A 20 -0.57 15.32 22.53
N ARG A 21 -0.43 16.62 22.21
CA ARG A 21 -0.48 17.69 23.24
C ARG A 21 -1.81 17.70 24.00
N TYR A 22 -2.92 17.44 23.31
CA TYR A 22 -4.23 17.39 23.94
C TYR A 22 -4.35 16.21 24.91
N ASP A 23 -3.85 15.04 24.53
CA ASP A 23 -3.92 13.80 25.30
C ASP A 23 -2.90 13.77 26.45
N GLU A 24 -1.66 14.23 26.23
CA GLU A 24 -0.60 14.30 27.25
C GLU A 24 -1.02 15.11 28.48
N THR A 25 -1.69 16.25 28.28
CA THR A 25 -2.20 17.08 29.39
C THR A 25 -3.28 16.36 30.21
N TYR A 26 -4.05 15.48 29.58
CA TYR A 26 -5.05 14.65 30.25
C TYR A 26 -4.40 13.45 30.94
N ASP A 27 -3.50 12.76 30.27
CA ASP A 27 -2.83 11.57 30.77
C ASP A 27 -1.91 11.87 31.95
N THR A 28 -1.23 13.02 31.95
CA THR A 28 -0.45 13.48 33.12
C THR A 28 -1.35 13.69 34.35
N LYS A 29 -2.49 14.36 34.18
CA LYS A 29 -3.46 14.57 35.27
C LYS A 29 -4.11 13.27 35.71
N LYS A 30 -4.46 12.41 34.76
CA LYS A 30 -4.99 11.06 35.04
C LYS A 30 -3.97 10.24 35.83
N GLY A 31 -2.70 10.27 35.43
CA GLY A 31 -1.58 9.63 36.12
C GLY A 31 -1.49 10.08 37.57
N SER A 32 -1.52 11.40 37.81
CA SER A 32 -1.50 11.96 39.18
C SER A 32 -2.68 11.51 40.05
N VAL A 33 -3.87 11.31 39.45
CA VAL A 33 -5.04 10.78 40.17
C VAL A 33 -4.92 9.27 40.43
N LEU A 34 -4.30 8.54 39.51
CA LEU A 34 -4.09 7.10 39.66
C LEU A 34 -3.02 6.77 40.71
N SER A 35 -1.95 7.57 40.78
CA SER A 35 -0.84 7.42 41.73
C SER A 35 -1.13 7.97 43.12
N ASP A 36 -2.28 8.59 43.35
CA ASP A 36 -2.67 9.13 44.65
C ASP A 36 -3.24 8.02 45.54
N ASP A 37 -2.44 7.59 46.53
CA ASP A 37 -2.79 6.52 47.47
C ASP A 37 -3.85 6.94 48.50
N THR A 38 -4.15 8.25 48.62
CA THR A 38 -5.19 8.75 49.53
C THR A 38 -6.60 8.56 48.99
N LEU A 39 -6.74 8.22 47.69
CA LEU A 39 -8.03 8.06 47.03
C LEU A 39 -8.44 6.60 46.88
N SER A 40 -9.67 6.31 47.28
CA SER A 40 -10.32 5.04 46.94
C SER A 40 -10.61 4.91 45.43
N ILE A 41 -10.78 3.68 44.97
CA ILE A 41 -11.11 3.38 43.55
C ILE A 41 -12.34 4.15 43.04
N PRO A 42 -13.47 4.25 43.78
CA PRO A 42 -14.62 5.05 43.34
C PRO A 42 -14.30 6.54 43.20
N GLN A 43 -13.49 7.11 44.10
CA GLN A 43 -13.08 8.51 44.05
C GLN A 43 -12.15 8.78 42.87
N LYS A 44 -11.22 7.87 42.57
CA LYS A 44 -10.37 7.93 41.36
C LYS A 44 -11.22 7.95 40.09
N ARG A 45 -12.22 7.05 39.97
CA ARG A 45 -13.16 7.01 38.83
C ARG A 45 -13.91 8.33 38.66
N SER A 46 -14.45 8.89 39.74
CA SER A 46 -15.18 10.16 39.70
C SER A 46 -14.29 11.34 39.27
N LYS A 47 -13.08 11.46 39.84
CA LYS A 47 -12.13 12.51 39.45
C LYS A 47 -11.71 12.40 37.98
N ILE A 48 -11.44 11.19 37.48
CA ILE A 48 -11.07 10.99 36.07
C ILE A 48 -12.25 11.34 35.14
N ALA A 49 -13.49 10.96 35.50
CA ALA A 49 -14.67 11.36 34.74
C ALA A 49 -14.83 12.89 34.68
N LYS A 50 -14.62 13.59 35.80
CA LYS A 50 -14.64 15.05 35.85
C LYS A 50 -13.52 15.66 35.01
N LEU A 51 -12.30 15.11 35.04
CA LEU A 51 -11.19 15.54 34.19
C LEU A 51 -11.54 15.43 32.70
N LYS A 52 -12.22 14.35 32.29
CA LYS A 52 -12.68 14.15 30.91
C LYS A 52 -13.75 15.17 30.51
N GLN A 53 -14.72 15.44 31.38
CA GLN A 53 -15.80 16.41 31.14
C GLN A 53 -15.33 17.87 31.11
N THR A 54 -14.27 18.19 31.87
CA THR A 54 -13.72 19.54 31.97
C THR A 54 -12.60 19.83 30.96
N ARG A 55 -12.38 18.93 29.99
CA ARG A 55 -11.42 19.18 28.91
C ARG A 55 -11.84 20.43 28.13
N LYS A 56 -10.84 21.26 27.83
CA LYS A 56 -10.99 22.53 27.12
C LYS A 56 -10.46 22.38 25.71
N CYS A 57 -11.13 23.00 24.73
CA CYS A 57 -10.66 23.00 23.35
C CYS A 57 -9.19 23.44 23.25
N ILE A 58 -8.37 22.75 22.44
CA ILE A 58 -6.94 23.05 22.35
C ILE A 58 -6.66 24.46 21.84
N VAL A 59 -7.53 25.00 20.99
CA VAL A 59 -7.43 26.35 20.40
C VAL A 59 -8.08 27.40 21.30
N CYS A 60 -9.42 27.40 21.43
CA CYS A 60 -10.15 28.49 22.09
C CYS A 60 -10.35 28.32 23.60
N LYS A 61 -9.91 27.18 24.16
CA LYS A 61 -10.06 26.84 25.58
C LYS A 61 -11.52 26.76 26.09
N ALA A 62 -12.51 26.74 25.19
CA ALA A 62 -13.92 26.60 25.55
C ALA A 62 -14.24 25.20 26.13
N THR A 63 -15.25 25.16 27.01
CA THR A 63 -15.78 23.91 27.60
C THR A 63 -16.47 23.09 26.51
N GLY A 64 -16.21 21.78 26.50
CA GLY A 64 -16.61 20.86 25.43
C GLY A 64 -15.42 20.20 24.72
N GLY A 65 -14.20 20.72 24.96
CA GLY A 65 -12.98 20.08 24.50
C GLY A 65 -12.75 20.19 22.99
N THR A 66 -11.76 19.45 22.52
CA THR A 66 -11.56 19.14 21.09
C THR A 66 -11.95 17.68 20.86
N ILE A 67 -12.73 17.44 19.82
CA ILE A 67 -13.18 16.13 19.40
C ILE A 67 -12.23 15.67 18.29
N PHE A 68 -11.44 14.64 18.59
CA PHE A 68 -10.60 13.94 17.62
C PHE A 68 -11.29 12.62 17.25
N THR A 69 -11.47 12.35 15.96
CA THR A 69 -11.99 11.07 15.47
C THR A 69 -11.08 10.51 14.38
N ASP A 70 -10.95 9.19 14.36
CA ASP A 70 -10.33 8.43 13.28
C ASP A 70 -11.32 7.34 12.87
N GLU A 71 -12.19 7.67 11.93
CA GLU A 71 -13.27 6.79 11.47
C GLU A 71 -13.34 6.84 9.95
N ASN A 72 -13.66 5.70 9.32
CA ASN A 72 -13.81 5.60 7.86
C ASN A 72 -12.62 6.22 7.09
N ARG A 73 -11.39 5.91 7.53
CA ARG A 73 -10.15 6.44 6.94
C ARG A 73 -10.03 7.98 6.96
N THR A 74 -10.84 8.66 7.77
CA THR A 74 -10.84 10.13 7.88
C THR A 74 -10.46 10.55 9.29
N LEU A 75 -9.43 11.38 9.38
CA LEU A 75 -9.02 12.05 10.61
C LEU A 75 -9.77 13.37 10.72
N LYS A 76 -10.41 13.61 11.85
CA LYS A 76 -11.12 14.86 12.10
C LYS A 76 -10.78 15.44 13.45
N ALA A 77 -10.51 16.75 13.50
CA ALA A 77 -10.38 17.51 14.74
C ALA A 77 -11.28 18.75 14.69
N VAL A 78 -12.26 18.81 15.59
CA VAL A 78 -13.21 19.92 15.68
C VAL A 78 -13.40 20.39 17.12
N CYS A 79 -13.81 21.65 17.29
CA CYS A 79 -14.20 22.15 18.61
C CYS A 79 -15.51 21.49 19.07
N GLY A 80 -15.53 20.91 20.27
CA GLY A 80 -16.70 20.26 20.85
C GLY A 80 -17.60 21.19 21.67
N SER A 81 -17.37 22.51 21.65
CA SER A 81 -18.19 23.46 22.40
C SER A 81 -19.51 23.73 21.67
N ALA A 82 -20.64 23.37 22.28
CA ALA A 82 -21.97 23.62 21.71
C ALA A 82 -22.39 25.11 21.76
N ALA A 83 -21.89 25.86 22.75
CA ALA A 83 -22.26 27.26 22.96
C ALA A 83 -21.40 28.24 22.14
N THR A 84 -20.09 28.01 22.08
CA THR A 84 -19.13 28.89 21.39
C THR A 84 -18.07 28.06 20.66
N PRO A 85 -18.41 27.36 19.57
CA PRO A 85 -17.45 26.61 18.77
C PRO A 85 -16.47 27.59 18.11
N CYS A 86 -15.17 27.30 18.17
CA CYS A 86 -14.18 28.03 17.39
C CYS A 86 -14.02 27.44 15.99
N GLY A 87 -13.28 28.14 15.12
CA GLY A 87 -13.04 27.72 13.73
C GLY A 87 -12.12 26.50 13.54
N LEU A 88 -11.75 25.78 14.60
CA LEU A 88 -10.94 24.57 14.49
C LEU A 88 -11.70 23.53 13.66
N ASN A 89 -11.20 23.25 12.47
CA ASN A 89 -11.71 22.25 11.56
C ASN A 89 -10.56 21.66 10.74
N ILE A 90 -10.09 20.50 11.18
CA ILE A 90 -9.11 19.71 10.45
C ILE A 90 -9.82 18.44 10.00
N GLU A 91 -9.80 18.16 8.71
CA GLU A 91 -10.36 16.96 8.11
C GLU A 91 -9.41 16.44 7.03
N ILE A 92 -8.87 15.24 7.25
CA ILE A 92 -7.86 14.62 6.41
C ILE A 92 -8.33 13.21 6.03
N ALA A 93 -8.55 12.99 4.75
CA ALA A 93 -8.77 11.65 4.21
C ALA A 93 -7.42 10.96 4.04
N LYS A 94 -7.21 9.82 4.71
CA LYS A 94 -5.95 9.08 4.69
C LYS A 94 -5.77 8.23 3.42
N GLY A 95 -6.69 8.32 2.47
CA GLY A 95 -6.71 7.49 1.27
C GLY A 95 -6.97 6.01 1.56
N LYS A 96 -7.07 5.25 0.48
CA LYS A 96 -7.26 3.80 0.48
C LYS A 96 -6.31 3.16 -0.51
N ILE A 97 -5.48 2.27 -0.01
CA ILE A 97 -4.48 1.50 -0.77
C ILE A 97 -4.89 0.05 -0.68
N ASP A 98 -4.73 -0.68 -1.78
CA ASP A 98 -5.06 -2.10 -1.84
C ASP A 98 -4.09 -2.85 -2.75
N ASN A 99 -4.05 -4.17 -2.62
CA ASN A 99 -3.21 -5.02 -3.44
C ASN A 99 -3.82 -5.18 -4.83
N ILE A 100 -3.00 -5.03 -5.87
CA ILE A 100 -3.43 -5.15 -7.26
C ILE A 100 -4.08 -6.51 -7.58
N GLY A 101 -3.60 -7.61 -6.97
CA GLY A 101 -4.16 -8.94 -7.15
C GLY A 101 -5.54 -9.08 -6.54
N GLU A 102 -5.75 -8.55 -5.34
CA GLU A 102 -7.06 -8.52 -4.67
C GLU A 102 -8.06 -7.65 -5.45
N LEU A 103 -7.59 -6.53 -6.00
CA LEU A 103 -8.39 -5.67 -6.87
C LEU A 103 -8.78 -6.35 -8.18
N ILE A 104 -7.87 -7.09 -8.82
CA ILE A 104 -8.17 -7.88 -10.02
C ILE A 104 -9.25 -8.92 -9.69
N GLN A 105 -9.08 -9.67 -8.61
CA GLN A 105 -10.03 -10.72 -8.21
C GLN A 105 -11.42 -10.15 -7.90
N SER A 106 -11.49 -9.08 -7.13
CA SER A 106 -12.77 -8.44 -6.78
C SER A 106 -13.45 -7.78 -7.99
N THR A 107 -12.67 -7.16 -8.89
CA THR A 107 -13.17 -6.59 -10.15
C THR A 107 -13.71 -7.69 -11.07
N TYR A 108 -12.99 -8.81 -11.19
CA TYR A 108 -13.45 -9.96 -11.97
C TYR A 108 -14.75 -10.56 -11.42
N LYS A 109 -14.86 -10.70 -10.10
CA LYS A 109 -16.09 -11.16 -9.46
C LYS A 109 -17.27 -10.26 -9.81
N LYS A 110 -17.07 -8.94 -9.83
CA LYS A 110 -18.12 -7.97 -10.23
C LYS A 110 -18.53 -8.15 -11.71
N ILE A 111 -17.57 -8.38 -12.60
CA ILE A 111 -17.85 -8.69 -14.00
C ILE A 111 -18.75 -9.93 -14.12
N GLU A 112 -18.43 -11.00 -13.39
CA GLU A 112 -19.24 -12.23 -13.40
C GLU A 112 -20.63 -12.03 -12.80
N GLU A 113 -20.76 -11.27 -11.71
CA GLU A 113 -22.06 -10.90 -11.12
C GLU A 113 -22.94 -10.14 -12.12
N ILE A 114 -22.37 -9.20 -12.88
CA ILE A 114 -23.11 -8.42 -13.89
C ILE A 114 -23.53 -9.32 -15.05
N LYS A 115 -22.66 -10.22 -15.53
CA LYS A 115 -23.01 -11.21 -16.57
C LYS A 115 -24.16 -12.11 -16.12
N GLU A 116 -24.13 -12.57 -14.87
CA GLU A 116 -25.21 -13.38 -14.30
C GLU A 116 -26.53 -12.59 -14.26
N ASN A 117 -26.49 -11.32 -13.86
CA ASN A 117 -27.66 -10.45 -13.87
C ASN A 117 -28.23 -10.24 -15.28
N ILE A 118 -27.38 -10.07 -16.29
CA ILE A 118 -27.81 -9.98 -17.70
C ILE A 118 -28.54 -11.27 -18.12
N ILE A 119 -28.05 -12.45 -17.72
CA ILE A 119 -28.72 -13.72 -17.99
C ILE A 119 -30.09 -13.76 -17.28
N LYS A 120 -30.15 -13.35 -16.00
CA LYS A 120 -31.41 -13.28 -15.24
C LYS A 120 -32.43 -12.36 -15.92
N TYR A 121 -32.02 -11.18 -16.39
CA TYR A 121 -32.94 -10.26 -17.08
C TYR A 121 -33.50 -10.86 -18.38
N LYS A 122 -32.68 -11.61 -19.14
CA LYS A 122 -33.16 -12.32 -20.33
C LYS A 122 -34.16 -13.42 -19.98
N LEU A 123 -33.95 -14.15 -18.89
CA LEU A 123 -34.89 -15.14 -18.39
C LEU A 123 -36.19 -14.50 -17.89
N ASP A 124 -36.08 -13.39 -17.15
CA ASP A 124 -37.23 -12.63 -16.67
C ASP A 124 -38.13 -12.16 -17.83
N LEU A 125 -37.54 -11.75 -18.96
CA LEU A 125 -38.30 -11.44 -20.15
C LEU A 125 -38.99 -12.69 -20.73
N LEU A 126 -38.25 -13.81 -20.86
CA LEU A 126 -38.77 -15.07 -21.42
C LEU A 126 -40.00 -15.57 -20.65
N PHE A 127 -39.96 -15.48 -19.32
CA PHE A 127 -41.05 -15.85 -18.43
C PHE A 127 -42.07 -14.72 -18.18
N ARG A 128 -41.92 -13.58 -18.88
CA ARG A 128 -42.81 -12.42 -18.83
C ARG A 128 -42.94 -11.78 -17.44
N TYR A 129 -41.89 -11.85 -16.63
CA TYR A 129 -41.78 -11.13 -15.36
C TYR A 129 -41.46 -9.65 -15.55
N ILE A 130 -40.90 -9.27 -16.71
CA ILE A 130 -40.61 -7.88 -17.08
C ILE A 130 -41.06 -7.60 -18.52
N THR A 131 -41.21 -6.32 -18.87
CA THR A 131 -41.49 -5.86 -20.24
C THR A 131 -40.21 -5.66 -21.04
N ASP A 132 -40.34 -5.56 -22.37
CA ASP A 132 -39.21 -5.22 -23.26
C ASP A 132 -38.59 -3.86 -22.92
N GLU A 133 -39.41 -2.88 -22.54
CA GLU A 133 -38.97 -1.54 -22.12
C GLU A 133 -38.14 -1.61 -20.83
N GLN A 134 -38.61 -2.36 -19.84
CA GLN A 134 -37.89 -2.60 -18.59
C GLN A 134 -36.59 -3.38 -18.83
N LEU A 135 -36.60 -4.34 -19.75
CA LEU A 135 -35.39 -5.07 -20.14
C LEU A 135 -34.37 -4.13 -20.80
N ALA A 136 -34.80 -3.28 -21.74
CA ALA A 136 -33.92 -2.35 -22.43
C ALA A 136 -33.20 -1.41 -21.45
N GLN A 137 -33.92 -0.90 -20.45
CA GLN A 137 -33.33 -0.09 -19.39
C GLN A 137 -32.30 -0.89 -18.57
N LYS A 138 -32.71 -2.02 -17.98
CA LYS A 138 -31.83 -2.85 -17.12
C LYS A 138 -30.59 -3.34 -17.87
N PHE A 139 -30.76 -3.73 -19.13
CA PHE A 139 -29.66 -4.18 -19.99
C PHE A 139 -28.73 -3.03 -20.34
N GLY A 140 -29.26 -1.83 -20.62
CA GLY A 140 -28.47 -0.63 -20.88
C GLY A 140 -27.60 -0.24 -19.68
N GLU A 141 -28.18 -0.25 -18.48
CA GLU A 141 -27.46 0.01 -17.23
C GLU A 141 -26.39 -1.05 -16.95
N ALA A 142 -26.74 -2.34 -17.03
CA ALA A 142 -25.82 -3.45 -16.81
C ALA A 142 -24.68 -3.47 -17.85
N LYS A 143 -24.95 -3.12 -19.10
CA LYS A 143 -23.91 -3.02 -20.14
C LYS A 143 -22.92 -1.89 -19.82
N LYS A 144 -23.42 -0.72 -19.43
CA LYS A 144 -22.57 0.41 -19.05
C LYS A 144 -21.71 0.08 -17.83
N GLU A 145 -22.28 -0.62 -16.85
CA GLU A 145 -21.55 -1.08 -15.68
C GLU A 145 -20.47 -2.10 -16.08
N LEU A 146 -20.82 -3.09 -16.91
CA LEU A 146 -19.90 -4.10 -17.42
C LEU A 146 -18.72 -3.48 -18.16
N ASP A 147 -18.98 -2.55 -19.09
CA ASP A 147 -17.93 -1.86 -19.85
C ASP A 147 -16.96 -1.13 -18.91
N GLY A 148 -17.49 -0.44 -17.89
CA GLY A 148 -16.67 0.24 -16.88
C GLY A 148 -15.80 -0.71 -16.05
N TYR A 149 -16.33 -1.87 -15.64
CA TYR A 149 -15.54 -2.87 -14.91
C TYR A 149 -14.51 -3.58 -15.80
N LEU A 150 -14.81 -3.81 -17.08
CA LEU A 150 -13.85 -4.38 -18.04
C LEU A 150 -12.67 -3.43 -18.25
N GLU A 151 -12.91 -2.14 -18.48
CA GLU A 151 -11.84 -1.15 -18.59
C GLU A 151 -10.98 -1.08 -17.32
N LYS A 152 -11.62 -1.15 -16.14
CA LYS A 152 -10.92 -1.18 -14.85
C LYS A 152 -10.07 -2.43 -14.71
N TYR A 153 -10.62 -3.59 -15.09
CA TYR A 153 -9.91 -4.86 -15.06
C TYR A 153 -8.68 -4.83 -15.96
N ASP A 154 -8.82 -4.35 -17.19
CA ASP A 154 -7.70 -4.25 -18.15
C ASP A 154 -6.59 -3.34 -17.62
N LYS A 155 -6.93 -2.19 -17.05
CA LYS A 155 -5.95 -1.27 -16.42
C LYS A 155 -5.19 -1.95 -15.27
N LEU A 156 -5.90 -2.64 -14.38
CA LEU A 156 -5.30 -3.36 -13.26
C LEU A 156 -4.43 -4.52 -13.75
N TYR A 157 -4.90 -5.27 -14.74
CA TYR A 157 -4.18 -6.42 -15.27
C TYR A 157 -2.88 -6.02 -15.99
N ASN A 158 -2.93 -4.95 -16.80
CA ASN A 158 -1.74 -4.39 -17.43
C ASN A 158 -0.71 -3.91 -16.40
N LYS A 159 -1.15 -3.17 -15.38
CA LYS A 159 -0.26 -2.76 -14.27
C LYS A 159 0.32 -3.96 -13.53
N HIS A 160 -0.44 -5.04 -13.35
CA HIS A 160 0.07 -6.27 -12.74
C HIS A 160 1.14 -6.94 -13.61
N ILE A 161 0.93 -7.01 -14.94
CA ILE A 161 1.93 -7.52 -15.88
C ILE A 161 3.21 -6.68 -15.82
N ASP A 162 3.10 -5.36 -15.82
CA ASP A 162 4.25 -4.45 -15.81
C ASP A 162 5.11 -4.62 -14.55
N VAL A 163 4.47 -4.91 -13.41
CA VAL A 163 5.15 -5.12 -12.13
C VAL A 163 5.73 -6.53 -12.01
N THR A 164 5.00 -7.56 -12.45
CA THR A 164 5.36 -8.97 -12.18
C THR A 164 6.17 -9.62 -13.28
N ILE A 165 5.90 -9.28 -14.55
CA ILE A 165 6.52 -9.87 -15.73
C ILE A 165 7.56 -8.88 -16.28
N ASN A 166 7.16 -7.63 -16.49
CA ASN A 166 7.95 -6.58 -17.14
C ASN A 166 8.65 -7.07 -18.43
N PRO A 167 7.99 -6.96 -19.60
CA PRO A 167 8.53 -7.48 -20.85
C PRO A 167 9.95 -6.99 -21.20
N GLN A 168 10.28 -5.75 -20.84
CA GLN A 168 11.62 -5.18 -21.08
C GLN A 168 12.69 -5.89 -20.26
N LYS A 169 12.45 -6.13 -18.96
CA LYS A 169 13.38 -6.89 -18.11
C LYS A 169 13.59 -8.31 -18.63
N ILE A 170 12.56 -8.94 -19.18
CA ILE A 170 12.68 -10.27 -19.77
C ILE A 170 13.64 -10.27 -20.97
N GLU A 171 13.52 -9.29 -21.87
CA GLU A 171 14.42 -9.16 -23.01
C GLU A 171 15.86 -8.85 -22.58
N GLU A 172 16.06 -8.03 -21.55
CA GLU A 172 17.39 -7.77 -20.99
C GLU A 172 18.01 -9.04 -20.38
N ILE A 173 17.23 -9.80 -19.61
CA ILE A 173 17.67 -11.08 -19.03
C ILE A 173 18.03 -12.07 -20.14
N LYS A 174 17.27 -12.13 -21.23
CA LYS A 174 17.60 -12.97 -22.40
C LYS A 174 18.95 -12.56 -23.02
N ARG A 175 19.18 -11.26 -23.22
CA ARG A 175 20.44 -10.74 -23.74
C ARG A 175 21.61 -11.08 -22.83
N PHE A 176 21.47 -10.87 -21.52
CA PHE A 176 22.54 -11.20 -20.56
C PHE A 176 22.81 -12.70 -20.49
N ASN A 177 21.78 -13.55 -20.58
CA ASN A 177 21.98 -14.99 -20.65
C ASN A 177 22.73 -15.40 -21.93
N ALA A 178 22.40 -14.81 -23.08
CA ALA A 178 23.10 -15.10 -24.32
C ALA A 178 24.61 -14.77 -24.22
N GLU A 179 24.93 -13.59 -23.71
CA GLU A 179 26.32 -13.16 -23.49
C GLU A 179 27.03 -14.03 -22.44
N LEU A 180 26.34 -14.42 -21.36
CA LEU A 180 26.88 -15.35 -20.35
C LEU A 180 27.22 -16.71 -20.99
N TYR A 181 26.35 -17.25 -21.83
CA TYR A 181 26.61 -18.50 -22.52
C TYR A 181 27.79 -18.41 -23.49
N THR A 182 28.02 -17.25 -24.12
CA THR A 182 29.23 -17.00 -24.91
C THR A 182 30.49 -17.11 -24.06
N TYR A 183 30.56 -16.43 -22.91
CA TYR A 183 31.73 -16.52 -22.01
C TYR A 183 31.92 -17.92 -21.43
N ILE A 184 30.85 -18.63 -21.07
CA ILE A 184 30.93 -20.04 -20.64
C ILE A 184 31.50 -20.91 -21.77
N GLY A 185 31.10 -20.66 -23.02
CA GLY A 185 31.65 -21.36 -24.18
C GLY A 185 33.16 -21.14 -24.33
N GLN A 186 33.62 -19.90 -24.19
CA GLN A 186 35.04 -19.55 -24.23
C GLN A 186 35.84 -20.25 -23.12
N ILE A 187 35.34 -20.26 -21.88
CA ILE A 187 36.00 -20.97 -20.77
C ILE A 187 36.07 -22.47 -21.05
N LYS A 188 34.99 -23.09 -21.55
CA LYS A 188 35.00 -24.52 -21.91
C LYS A 188 36.06 -24.83 -22.98
N GLN A 189 36.21 -23.96 -23.97
CA GLN A 189 37.23 -24.11 -25.00
C GLN A 189 38.65 -24.02 -24.39
N LEU A 190 38.93 -22.99 -23.59
CA LEU A 190 40.21 -22.83 -22.90
C LEU A 190 40.53 -24.02 -21.98
N MET A 191 39.52 -24.60 -21.35
CA MET A 191 39.67 -25.78 -20.50
C MET A 191 40.08 -27.03 -21.28
N ASN A 192 39.53 -27.22 -22.48
CA ASN A 192 39.92 -28.30 -23.38
C ASN A 192 41.35 -28.10 -23.89
N GLU A 193 41.69 -26.88 -24.33
CA GLU A 193 43.05 -26.53 -24.77
C GLU A 193 44.08 -26.76 -23.65
N PHE A 194 43.74 -26.42 -22.41
CA PHE A 194 44.58 -26.73 -21.25
C PHE A 194 44.77 -28.24 -21.04
N HIS A 195 43.70 -29.03 -21.15
CA HIS A 195 43.79 -30.49 -21.01
C HIS A 195 44.70 -31.13 -22.08
N GLU A 196 44.69 -30.59 -23.30
CA GLU A 196 45.51 -31.09 -24.41
C GLU A 196 46.97 -30.65 -24.34
N THR A 197 47.23 -29.41 -23.91
CA THR A 197 48.56 -28.77 -24.00
C THR A 197 49.31 -28.67 -22.68
N GLY A 198 48.60 -28.67 -21.55
CA GLY A 198 49.15 -28.38 -20.22
C GLY A 198 49.51 -26.89 -20.00
N ASP A 199 49.14 -25.99 -20.91
CA ASP A 199 49.51 -24.57 -20.85
C ASP A 199 48.75 -23.81 -19.75
N THR A 200 49.46 -23.47 -18.67
CA THR A 200 48.89 -22.78 -17.50
C THR A 200 48.41 -21.36 -17.79
N GLU A 201 48.85 -20.70 -18.87
CA GLU A 201 48.31 -19.38 -19.25
C GLU A 201 46.82 -19.46 -19.60
N LYS A 202 46.34 -20.62 -20.09
CA LYS A 202 44.91 -20.84 -20.33
C LYS A 202 44.09 -20.75 -19.04
N ILE A 203 44.61 -21.24 -17.91
CA ILE A 203 43.98 -21.11 -16.58
C ILE A 203 43.89 -19.64 -16.17
N ARG A 204 44.97 -18.89 -16.38
CA ARG A 204 44.98 -17.46 -16.06
C ARG A 204 43.91 -16.70 -16.86
N VAL A 205 43.84 -16.93 -18.17
CA VAL A 205 42.83 -16.30 -19.04
C VAL A 205 41.41 -16.73 -18.63
N MET A 206 41.20 -17.99 -18.26
CA MET A 206 39.91 -18.46 -17.73
C MET A 206 39.49 -17.71 -16.45
N ILE A 207 40.41 -17.51 -15.51
CA ILE A 207 40.15 -16.77 -14.27
C ILE A 207 39.84 -15.30 -14.59
N GLU A 208 40.59 -14.68 -15.49
CA GLU A 208 40.36 -13.30 -15.92
C GLU A 208 38.97 -13.15 -16.57
N LEU A 209 38.57 -14.07 -17.46
CA LEU A 209 37.22 -14.09 -18.04
C LEU A 209 36.13 -14.27 -16.97
N TYR A 210 36.36 -15.16 -16.01
CA TYR A 210 35.41 -15.43 -14.94
C TYR A 210 35.17 -14.19 -14.07
N LEU A 211 36.26 -13.53 -13.63
CA LEU A 211 36.20 -12.37 -12.75
C LEU A 211 35.70 -11.12 -13.48
N ALA A 212 36.16 -10.88 -14.72
CA ALA A 212 35.85 -9.66 -15.46
C ALA A 212 34.49 -9.69 -16.18
N HIS A 213 33.98 -10.87 -16.53
CA HIS A 213 32.76 -11.00 -17.34
C HIS A 213 31.67 -11.84 -16.68
N ILE A 214 31.97 -13.06 -16.22
CA ILE A 214 30.94 -13.96 -15.67
C ILE A 214 30.37 -13.44 -14.34
N ILE A 215 31.22 -12.97 -13.42
CA ILE A 215 30.73 -12.40 -12.16
C ILE A 215 29.84 -11.16 -12.43
N PRO A 216 30.28 -10.15 -13.20
CA PRO A 216 29.44 -8.98 -13.46
C PRO A 216 28.13 -9.31 -14.19
N ILE A 217 28.14 -10.23 -15.16
CA ILE A 217 26.92 -10.53 -15.91
C ILE A 217 25.91 -11.33 -15.09
N THR A 218 26.37 -12.24 -14.23
CA THR A 218 25.50 -12.98 -13.30
C THR A 218 24.89 -12.05 -12.25
N GLN A 219 25.66 -11.05 -11.78
CA GLN A 219 25.12 -9.97 -10.95
C GLN A 219 24.05 -9.17 -11.69
N LYS A 220 24.29 -8.75 -12.94
CA LYS A 220 23.27 -8.06 -13.76
C LYS A 220 22.00 -8.88 -13.92
N ILE A 221 22.10 -10.18 -14.20
CA ILE A 221 20.94 -11.08 -14.30
C ILE A 221 20.17 -11.10 -12.98
N ARG A 222 20.88 -11.29 -11.85
CA ARG A 222 20.27 -11.34 -10.52
C ARG A 222 19.56 -10.02 -10.17
N ASP A 223 20.23 -8.90 -10.35
CA ASP A 223 19.74 -7.57 -9.96
C ASP A 223 18.60 -7.10 -10.87
N THR A 224 18.57 -7.57 -12.12
CA THR A 224 17.43 -7.35 -13.04
C THR A 224 16.23 -8.23 -12.64
N THR A 225 16.48 -9.46 -12.20
CA THR A 225 15.44 -10.45 -11.87
C THR A 225 14.76 -10.15 -10.53
N TYR A 226 15.52 -9.71 -9.54
CA TYR A 226 15.06 -9.59 -8.16
C TYR A 226 15.25 -8.16 -7.64
N VAL A 227 14.17 -7.59 -7.12
CA VAL A 227 14.23 -6.33 -6.36
C VAL A 227 14.89 -6.55 -5.00
N TYR A 228 14.77 -7.77 -4.45
CA TYR A 228 15.43 -8.14 -3.20
C TYR A 228 16.00 -9.56 -3.29
N ASN A 229 17.28 -9.71 -2.98
CA ASN A 229 18.01 -10.97 -3.02
C ASN A 229 19.04 -10.98 -1.88
N ASN A 230 18.71 -11.64 -0.78
CA ASN A 230 19.60 -11.69 0.38
C ASN A 230 19.40 -12.97 1.19
N VAL A 231 20.41 -13.34 1.98
CA VAL A 231 20.29 -14.42 2.97
C VAL A 231 19.90 -13.81 4.30
N GLU A 232 18.74 -14.20 4.81
CA GLU A 232 18.21 -13.75 6.10
C GLU A 232 18.38 -14.84 7.15
N TYR A 233 18.73 -14.44 8.37
CA TYR A 233 18.80 -15.31 9.54
C TYR A 233 17.55 -15.14 10.39
N ASP A 234 16.87 -16.24 10.67
CA ASP A 234 15.74 -16.26 11.60
C ASP A 234 16.22 -16.69 12.99
N GLU A 235 16.13 -15.79 13.97
CA GLU A 235 16.57 -16.05 15.35
C GLU A 235 15.75 -17.15 16.05
N ASN A 236 14.48 -17.34 15.68
CA ASN A 236 13.61 -18.34 16.31
C ASN A 236 13.92 -19.75 15.81
N THR A 237 14.09 -19.90 14.48
CA THR A 237 14.37 -21.19 13.87
C THR A 237 15.86 -21.51 13.77
N LYS A 238 16.72 -20.50 13.95
CA LYS A 238 18.18 -20.56 13.78
C LYS A 238 18.62 -20.98 12.37
N ILE A 239 17.79 -20.70 11.36
CA ILE A 239 18.02 -21.10 9.97
C ILE A 239 18.38 -19.87 9.12
N TYR A 240 19.35 -20.03 8.24
CA TYR A 240 19.64 -19.08 7.16
C TYR A 240 18.82 -19.44 5.93
N SER A 241 18.07 -18.48 5.40
CA SER A 241 17.22 -18.68 4.22
C SER A 241 17.55 -17.66 3.14
N LEU A 242 17.71 -18.12 1.90
CA LEU A 242 17.83 -17.24 0.75
C LEU A 242 16.45 -16.68 0.39
N ILE A 243 16.28 -15.37 0.51
CA ILE A 243 15.06 -14.64 0.20
C ILE A 243 15.22 -13.93 -1.14
N GLN A 244 14.37 -14.29 -2.11
CA GLN A 244 14.39 -13.73 -3.46
C GLN A 244 13.00 -13.21 -3.83
N LYS A 245 12.86 -11.91 -4.00
CA LYS A 245 11.60 -11.25 -4.36
C LYS A 245 11.75 -10.53 -5.69
N LYS A 246 10.93 -10.91 -6.67
CA LYS A 246 10.90 -10.30 -8.01
C LYS A 246 10.32 -8.89 -8.01
N TYR A 247 9.44 -8.61 -7.06
CA TYR A 247 8.78 -7.33 -6.85
C TYR A 247 8.59 -7.07 -5.36
N SER A 248 8.40 -5.81 -4.99
CA SER A 248 8.14 -5.40 -3.61
C SER A 248 6.65 -5.40 -3.30
N VAL A 249 6.29 -5.37 -2.01
CA VAL A 249 4.88 -5.17 -1.60
C VAL A 249 4.36 -3.83 -2.13
N LYS A 250 5.16 -2.77 -1.98
CA LYS A 250 4.82 -1.42 -2.48
C LYS A 250 4.55 -1.38 -3.98
N SER A 251 5.29 -2.14 -4.79
CA SER A 251 5.03 -2.19 -6.24
C SER A 251 3.70 -2.86 -6.59
N MET A 252 3.14 -3.67 -5.69
CA MET A 252 1.83 -4.31 -5.85
C MET A 252 0.69 -3.44 -5.30
N GLU A 253 0.97 -2.27 -4.75
CA GLU A 253 -0.03 -1.37 -4.19
C GLU A 253 -0.67 -0.48 -5.26
N VAL A 254 -1.98 -0.26 -5.10
CA VAL A 254 -2.77 0.66 -5.92
C VAL A 254 -3.54 1.60 -5.01
N ASP A 255 -3.33 2.90 -5.18
CA ASP A 255 -4.16 3.94 -4.58
C ASP A 255 -5.55 3.91 -5.23
N ILE A 256 -6.55 3.44 -4.48
CA ILE A 256 -7.96 3.52 -4.87
C ILE A 256 -8.47 4.95 -4.63
N GLU A 257 -8.11 5.49 -3.47
CA GLU A 257 -8.45 6.85 -3.06
C GLU A 257 -7.17 7.55 -2.60
N HIS A 258 -6.88 8.70 -3.21
CA HIS A 258 -5.70 9.45 -2.86
C HIS A 258 -5.92 10.17 -1.54
N PRO A 259 -4.92 10.17 -0.63
CA PRO A 259 -5.02 10.92 0.60
C PRO A 259 -5.07 12.43 0.28
N GLN A 260 -5.92 13.16 0.99
CA GLN A 260 -6.14 14.58 0.75
C GLN A 260 -6.58 15.33 2.00
N VAL A 261 -6.22 16.60 2.05
CA VAL A 261 -6.68 17.53 3.08
C VAL A 261 -8.01 18.11 2.62
N ILE A 262 -9.10 17.70 3.26
CA ILE A 262 -10.46 18.17 2.95
C ILE A 262 -10.66 19.57 3.55
N SER A 263 -10.23 19.76 4.79
CA SER A 263 -10.24 21.06 5.44
C SER A 263 -9.09 21.20 6.43
N PHE A 264 -8.55 22.41 6.54
CA PHE A 264 -7.52 22.73 7.53
C PHE A 264 -7.68 24.16 8.00
N THR A 265 -8.31 24.33 9.17
CA THR A 265 -8.47 25.60 9.87
C THR A 265 -8.12 25.37 11.34
N LYS A 266 -7.26 26.24 11.90
CA LYS A 266 -6.74 26.14 13.25
C LYS A 266 -7.11 27.37 14.06
#